data_AF-A0A3M8A012-F1
#
_entry.id   AF-A0A3M8A012-F1
#
_cell.length_a   1.000
_cell.length_b   1.000
_cell.length_c   1.000
_cell.angle_alpha   90.00
_cell.angle_beta   90.00
_cell.angle_gamma   90.00
#
_symmetry.space_group_name_H-M   'P 1'
#
loop_
_entity.id
_entity.type
_entity.pdbx_description
1 polymer ?
#
loop_
_entity_poly.entity_id
_entity_poly.type
_entity_poly.pdbx_seq_one_letter_code
_entity_poly.pdbx_strand_id
1 'polypeptide(L)'
;MFKQFGDMAKMVKAAPGLIDSANALAAQSEAYRQQMDIQAVQAMTAQPAAGNLDPIAGVDLDRYARIVKGIAAFGYDETQLPTVAAMFGIGATEWAEAQAGWGARIQADRGVGRRFNEIYAVV
;
A
#
# COMPACT_ATOMS: atom_id res chain seq x y z
N MET A 1 29.79 -46.44 12.05
CA MET A 1 28.32 -46.30 12.13
C MET A 1 27.74 -46.31 13.55
N PHE A 2 28.47 -46.69 14.61
CA PHE A 2 27.92 -46.71 15.98
C PHE A 2 27.85 -45.36 16.72
N LYS A 3 28.50 -44.29 16.24
CA LYS A 3 28.43 -42.95 16.86
C LYS A 3 27.11 -42.21 16.60
N GLN A 4 26.51 -42.39 15.41
CA GLN A 4 25.26 -41.70 15.02
C GLN A 4 24.08 -42.07 15.94
N PHE A 5 24.01 -43.29 16.46
CA PHE A 5 22.95 -43.71 17.38
C PHE A 5 23.06 -43.05 18.77
N GLY A 6 24.28 -42.77 19.23
CA GLY A 6 24.51 -42.11 20.53
C GLY A 6 24.15 -40.61 20.51
N ASP A 7 24.45 -39.93 19.40
CA ASP A 7 24.11 -38.51 19.24
C ASP A 7 22.59 -38.32 19.06
N MET A 8 21.90 -39.24 18.40
CA MET A 8 20.44 -39.22 18.28
C MET A 8 19.75 -39.40 19.65
N ALA A 9 20.26 -40.30 20.50
CA ALA A 9 19.74 -40.49 21.86
C ALA A 9 19.98 -39.27 22.79
N LYS A 10 21.10 -38.55 22.64
CA LYS A 10 21.36 -37.29 23.35
C LYS A 10 20.46 -36.16 22.85
N MET A 11 20.24 -36.07 21.54
CA MET A 11 19.35 -35.08 20.94
C MET A 11 17.89 -35.29 21.38
N VAL A 12 17.43 -36.55 21.48
CA VAL A 12 16.10 -36.92 22.00
C VAL A 12 15.95 -36.60 23.50
N LYS A 13 17.04 -36.66 24.29
CA LYS A 13 17.03 -36.22 25.70
C LYS A 13 17.01 -34.70 25.88
N ALA A 14 17.53 -33.96 24.91
CA ALA A 14 17.48 -32.49 24.88
C ALA A 14 16.19 -31.94 24.21
N ALA A 15 15.35 -32.82 23.66
CA ALA A 15 14.11 -32.48 22.98
C ALA A 15 13.05 -31.72 23.80
N PRO A 16 12.91 -31.88 25.14
CA PRO A 16 11.87 -31.17 25.88
C PRO A 16 11.99 -29.64 25.76
N GLY A 17 13.21 -29.10 25.90
CA GLY A 17 13.45 -27.65 25.79
C GLY A 17 13.35 -27.10 24.36
N LEU A 18 13.54 -27.95 23.34
CA LEU A 18 13.35 -27.58 21.94
C LEU A 18 11.86 -27.50 21.56
N ILE A 19 11.01 -28.35 22.12
CA ILE A 19 9.56 -28.30 21.93
C ILE A 19 8.98 -27.04 22.57
N ASP A 20 9.43 -26.69 23.78
CA ASP A 20 9.02 -25.45 24.45
C ASP A 20 9.43 -24.20 23.66
N SER A 21 10.64 -24.20 23.09
CA SER A 21 11.14 -23.13 22.22
C SER A 21 10.36 -23.04 20.90
N ALA A 22 10.03 -24.18 20.29
CA ALA A 22 9.25 -24.24 19.06
C ALA A 22 7.79 -23.78 19.27
N ASN A 23 7.17 -24.15 20.40
CA ASN A 23 5.85 -23.68 20.79
C ASN A 23 5.83 -22.17 21.04
N ALA A 24 6.86 -21.62 21.70
CA ALA A 24 7.00 -20.17 21.91
C ALA A 24 7.15 -19.41 20.59
N LEU A 25 7.93 -19.94 19.64
CA LEU A 25 8.09 -19.34 18.31
C LEU A 25 6.82 -19.47 17.46
N ALA A 26 6.12 -20.61 17.52
CA ALA A 26 4.84 -20.80 16.85
C ALA A 26 3.78 -19.81 17.37
N ALA A 27 3.68 -19.66 18.69
CA ALA A 27 2.78 -18.68 19.32
C ALA A 27 3.16 -17.24 18.94
N GLN A 28 4.45 -16.91 18.87
CA GLN A 28 4.92 -15.61 18.39
C GLN A 28 4.58 -15.40 16.90
N SER A 29 4.69 -16.43 16.07
CA SER A 29 4.41 -16.38 14.64
C SER A 29 2.91 -16.20 14.36
N GLU A 30 2.05 -16.85 15.13
CA GLU A 30 0.59 -16.69 15.06
C GLU A 30 0.17 -15.30 15.50
N ALA A 31 0.72 -14.79 16.61
CA ALA A 31 0.48 -13.42 17.06
C ALA A 31 0.94 -12.39 16.03
N TYR A 32 2.11 -12.62 15.40
CA TYR A 32 2.63 -11.76 14.35
C TYR A 32 1.77 -11.80 13.07
N ARG A 33 1.29 -13.00 12.67
CA ARG A 33 0.33 -13.14 11.56
C ARG A 33 -0.98 -12.44 11.86
N GLN A 34 -1.55 -12.60 13.05
CA GLN A 34 -2.78 -11.90 13.44
C GLN A 34 -2.57 -10.38 13.43
N GLN A 35 -1.43 -9.89 13.91
CA GLN A 35 -1.14 -8.47 13.91
C GLN A 35 -0.98 -7.92 12.48
N MET A 36 -0.31 -8.67 11.59
CA MET A 36 -0.24 -8.34 10.17
C MET A 36 -1.61 -8.36 9.49
N ASP A 37 -2.45 -9.33 9.82
CA ASP A 37 -3.79 -9.46 9.24
C ASP A 37 -4.69 -8.30 9.68
N ILE A 38 -4.63 -7.90 10.95
CA ILE A 38 -5.32 -6.71 11.46
C ILE A 38 -4.82 -5.44 10.75
N GLN A 39 -3.50 -5.28 10.58
CA GLN A 39 -2.95 -4.13 9.85
C GLN A 39 -3.34 -4.12 8.37
N ALA A 40 -3.39 -5.29 7.73
CA ALA A 40 -3.81 -5.44 6.34
C ALA A 40 -5.31 -5.10 6.18
N VAL A 41 -6.17 -5.60 7.06
CA VAL A 41 -7.60 -5.27 7.08
C VAL A 41 -7.82 -3.78 7.30
N GLN A 42 -7.06 -3.14 8.20
CA GLN A 42 -7.13 -1.68 8.40
C GLN A 42 -6.70 -0.90 7.15
N ALA A 43 -5.68 -1.36 6.44
CA ALA A 43 -5.28 -0.74 5.18
C ALA A 43 -6.35 -0.91 4.08
N MET A 44 -7.02 -2.06 4.01
CA MET A 44 -8.07 -2.35 3.03
C MET A 44 -9.39 -1.62 3.32
N THR A 45 -9.65 -1.27 4.57
CA THR A 45 -10.92 -0.64 4.98
C THR A 45 -10.81 0.86 5.25
N ALA A 46 -9.62 1.45 5.11
CA ALA A 46 -9.40 2.89 5.26
C ALA A 46 -10.40 3.69 4.40
N GLN A 47 -11.05 4.67 5.03
CA GLN A 47 -11.98 5.60 4.40
C GLN A 47 -11.38 7.00 4.41
N PRO A 48 -11.56 7.80 3.34
CA PRO A 48 -11.12 9.19 3.33
C PRO A 48 -11.76 9.98 4.48
N ALA A 49 -11.00 10.87 5.12
CA ALA A 49 -11.58 11.81 6.05
C ALA A 49 -12.57 12.75 5.32
N ALA A 50 -13.56 13.26 6.06
CA ALA A 50 -14.57 14.16 5.50
C ALA A 50 -13.92 15.39 4.85
N GLY A 51 -14.36 15.76 3.65
CA GLY A 51 -13.81 16.88 2.86
C GLY A 51 -12.51 16.58 2.11
N ASN A 52 -11.80 15.48 2.42
CA ASN A 52 -10.55 15.16 1.72
C ASN A 52 -10.76 14.69 0.27
N LEU A 53 -12.01 14.43 -0.13
CA LEU A 53 -12.39 14.17 -1.52
C LEU A 53 -12.89 15.41 -2.27
N ASP A 54 -12.94 16.59 -1.63
CA ASP A 54 -13.40 17.81 -2.30
C ASP A 54 -12.45 18.18 -3.44
N PRO A 55 -12.96 18.60 -4.62
CA PRO A 55 -12.12 18.96 -5.76
C PRO A 55 -11.10 20.05 -5.43
N ILE A 56 -9.91 19.96 -6.03
CA ILE A 56 -8.83 20.94 -5.87
C ILE A 56 -8.67 21.67 -7.20
N ALA A 57 -8.80 22.99 -7.20
CA ALA A 57 -8.84 23.80 -8.43
C ALA A 57 -9.83 23.27 -9.49
N GLY A 58 -10.97 22.71 -9.05
CA GLY A 58 -11.97 22.10 -9.93
C GLY A 58 -11.60 20.71 -10.49
N VAL A 59 -10.50 20.11 -10.05
CA VAL A 59 -10.06 18.76 -10.42
C VAL A 59 -10.43 17.79 -9.30
N ASP A 60 -11.42 16.94 -9.55
CA ASP A 60 -11.76 15.82 -8.66
C ASP A 60 -10.74 14.66 -8.76
N LEU A 61 -10.83 13.72 -7.81
CA LEU A 61 -9.89 12.60 -7.71
C LEU A 61 -9.93 11.67 -8.94
N ASP A 62 -11.10 11.52 -9.57
CA ASP A 62 -11.26 10.67 -10.76
C ASP A 62 -10.53 11.27 -11.97
N ARG A 63 -10.73 12.57 -12.22
CA ARG A 63 -10.04 13.28 -13.29
C ARG A 63 -8.53 13.32 -13.04
N TYR A 64 -8.09 13.54 -11.79
CA TYR A 64 -6.69 13.46 -11.42
C TYR A 64 -6.08 12.09 -11.75
N ALA A 65 -6.73 10.99 -11.34
CA ALA A 65 -6.25 9.64 -11.62
C ALA A 65 -6.16 9.32 -13.11
N ARG A 66 -7.15 9.75 -13.91
CA ARG A 66 -7.14 9.59 -15.38
C ARG A 66 -5.97 10.32 -16.04
N ILE A 67 -5.67 11.55 -15.60
CA ILE A 67 -4.55 12.33 -16.12
C ILE A 67 -3.22 11.66 -15.77
N VAL A 68 -3.06 11.22 -14.51
CA VAL A 68 -1.85 10.51 -14.06
C VAL A 68 -1.68 9.17 -14.78
N LYS A 69 -2.76 8.48 -15.14
CA LYS A 69 -2.66 7.26 -15.96
C LYS A 69 -2.36 7.56 -17.43
N GLY A 70 -2.86 8.68 -17.95
CA GLY A 70 -2.72 9.09 -19.34
C GLY A 70 -1.27 9.25 -19.81
N ILE A 71 -0.34 9.56 -18.90
CA ILE A 71 1.10 9.64 -19.25
C ILE A 71 1.72 8.28 -19.60
N ALA A 72 1.02 7.15 -19.40
CA ALA A 72 1.45 5.85 -19.88
C ALA A 72 1.67 5.83 -21.40
N ALA A 73 0.89 6.62 -22.17
CA ALA A 73 1.10 6.79 -23.61
C ALA A 73 2.42 7.49 -23.97
N PHE A 74 3.06 8.12 -22.99
CA PHE A 74 4.32 8.84 -23.11
C PHE A 74 5.45 8.18 -22.29
N GLY A 75 5.33 6.88 -21.99
CA GLY A 75 6.35 6.15 -21.24
C GLY A 75 6.48 6.58 -19.78
N TYR A 76 5.40 7.11 -19.19
CA TYR A 76 5.36 7.63 -17.82
C TYR A 76 6.25 8.87 -17.58
N ASP A 77 6.51 9.65 -18.62
CA ASP A 77 7.15 10.96 -18.48
C ASP A 77 6.21 11.95 -17.74
N GLU A 78 6.53 12.24 -16.48
CA GLU A 78 5.77 13.17 -15.65
C GLU A 78 5.71 14.59 -16.23
N THR A 79 6.67 14.99 -17.06
CA THR A 79 6.66 16.30 -17.71
C THR A 79 5.49 16.43 -18.71
N GLN A 80 4.85 15.32 -19.08
CA GLN A 80 3.64 15.30 -19.92
C GLN A 80 2.35 15.48 -19.14
N LEU A 81 2.36 15.49 -17.80
CA LEU A 81 1.15 15.69 -17.01
C LEU A 81 0.38 16.97 -17.37
N PRO A 82 1.04 18.15 -17.55
CA PRO A 82 0.34 19.35 -18.01
C PRO A 82 -0.25 19.20 -19.42
N THR A 83 0.45 18.50 -20.32
CA THR A 83 -0.04 18.20 -21.68
C THR A 83 -1.31 17.36 -21.64
N VAL A 84 -1.32 16.30 -20.83
CA VAL A 84 -2.50 15.43 -20.66
C VAL A 84 -3.62 16.20 -19.96
N ALA A 85 -3.35 16.96 -18.90
CA ALA A 85 -4.35 17.77 -18.20
C ALA A 85 -5.05 18.76 -19.14
N ALA A 86 -4.31 19.39 -20.06
CA ALA A 86 -4.86 20.28 -21.07
C ALA A 86 -5.86 19.58 -22.02
N MET A 87 -5.67 18.28 -22.31
CA MET A 87 -6.63 17.50 -23.10
C MET A 87 -7.99 17.33 -22.39
N PHE A 88 -8.02 17.46 -21.06
CA PHE A 88 -9.23 17.47 -20.24
C PHE A 88 -9.76 18.89 -19.96
N GLY A 89 -9.20 19.91 -20.62
CA GLY A 89 -9.59 21.30 -20.46
C GLY A 89 -9.13 21.92 -19.13
N ILE A 90 -8.12 21.35 -18.48
CA ILE A 90 -7.53 21.89 -17.24
C ILE A 90 -6.33 22.76 -17.61
N GLY A 91 -6.33 24.00 -17.12
CA GLY A 91 -5.21 24.93 -17.31
C GLY A 91 -3.98 24.53 -16.48
N ALA A 92 -2.83 25.07 -16.85
CA ALA A 92 -1.56 24.73 -16.20
C ALA A 92 -1.54 25.13 -14.71
N THR A 93 -2.15 26.25 -14.35
CA THR A 93 -2.23 26.73 -12.97
C THR A 93 -3.11 25.81 -12.12
N GLU A 94 -4.29 25.47 -12.62
CA GLU A 94 -5.23 24.56 -11.97
C GLU A 94 -4.64 23.16 -11.82
N TRP A 95 -3.93 22.68 -12.85
CA TRP A 95 -3.21 21.42 -12.79
C TRP A 95 -2.11 21.43 -11.72
N ALA A 96 -1.29 22.48 -11.66
CA ALA A 96 -0.22 22.57 -10.66
C ALA A 96 -0.77 22.56 -9.22
N GLU A 97 -1.87 23.28 -8.97
CA GLU A 97 -2.55 23.29 -7.67
C GLU A 97 -3.15 21.92 -7.35
N ALA A 98 -3.85 21.30 -8.30
CA ALA A 98 -4.41 19.97 -8.14
C ALA A 98 -3.34 18.89 -7.91
N GLN A 99 -2.24 18.94 -8.64
CA GLN A 99 -1.13 17.98 -8.52
C GLN A 99 -0.49 18.05 -7.14
N ALA A 100 -0.19 19.26 -6.66
CA ALA A 100 0.35 19.45 -5.32
C ALA A 100 -0.65 19.03 -4.23
N GLY A 101 -1.91 19.44 -4.36
CA GLY A 101 -2.96 19.17 -3.39
C GLY A 101 -3.32 17.69 -3.27
N TRP A 102 -3.52 16.99 -4.39
CA TRP A 102 -3.80 15.56 -4.38
C TRP A 102 -2.60 14.74 -3.92
N GLY A 103 -1.38 15.11 -4.33
CA GLY A 103 -0.15 14.49 -3.83
C GLY A 103 -0.05 14.56 -2.30
N ALA A 104 -0.30 15.73 -1.72
CA ALA A 104 -0.30 15.91 -0.27
C ALA A 104 -1.41 15.09 0.43
N ARG A 105 -2.64 15.09 -0.12
CA ARG A 105 -3.77 14.33 0.48
C ARG A 105 -3.57 12.82 0.40
N ILE A 106 -3.06 12.30 -0.72
CA ILE A 106 -2.77 10.86 -0.87
C ILE A 106 -1.69 10.40 0.12
N GLN A 107 -0.68 11.24 0.38
CA GLN A 107 0.37 10.94 1.36
C GLN A 107 -0.15 11.00 2.81
N ALA A 108 -1.02 11.97 3.13
CA ALA A 108 -1.52 12.20 4.49
C ALA A 108 -2.71 11.30 4.87
N ASP A 109 -3.55 10.91 3.91
CA ASP A 109 -4.78 10.16 4.14
C ASP A 109 -4.79 8.86 3.33
N ARG A 110 -4.60 7.73 4.03
CA ARG A 110 -4.63 6.39 3.43
C ARG A 110 -5.95 6.06 2.75
N GLY A 111 -7.06 6.61 3.21
CA GLY A 111 -8.37 6.43 2.59
C GLY A 111 -8.41 7.09 1.21
N VAL A 112 -7.84 8.29 1.06
CA VAL A 112 -7.70 8.95 -0.26
C VAL A 112 -6.78 8.14 -1.17
N GLY A 113 -5.63 7.69 -0.67
CA GLY A 113 -4.71 6.84 -1.44
C GLY A 113 -5.34 5.53 -1.91
N ARG A 114 -6.15 4.88 -1.05
CA ARG A 114 -6.94 3.71 -1.44
C ARG A 114 -7.92 4.04 -2.57
N ARG A 115 -8.70 5.11 -2.45
CA ARG A 115 -9.66 5.53 -3.48
C ARG A 115 -8.97 5.86 -4.81
N PHE A 116 -7.83 6.54 -4.76
CA PHE A 116 -6.99 6.79 -5.93
C PHE A 116 -6.61 5.48 -6.63
N ASN A 117 -6.11 4.49 -5.89
CA ASN A 117 -5.72 3.19 -6.45
C ASN A 117 -6.91 2.43 -7.06
N GLU A 118 -8.08 2.48 -6.41
CA GLU A 118 -9.32 1.88 -6.93
C GLU A 118 -9.71 2.46 -8.29
N ILE A 119 -9.64 3.79 -8.44
CA ILE A 119 -9.93 4.47 -9.71
C ILE A 119 -8.84 4.16 -10.74
N TYR A 120 -7.56 4.32 -10.36
CA TYR A 120 -6.42 4.12 -11.24
C TYR A 120 -6.39 2.72 -11.85
N ALA A 121 -6.84 1.70 -11.10
CA ALA A 121 -6.91 0.33 -11.60
C ALA A 121 -7.88 0.13 -12.76
N VAL A 122 -8.95 0.94 -12.86
CA VAL A 122 -10.05 0.72 -13.83
C VAL A 122 -10.12 1.73 -14.96
N VAL A 123 -9.49 2.90 -14.82
CA VAL A 123 -9.46 3.95 -15.87
C VAL A 123 -8.46 3.69 -16.99
#